data_AF-A0A9P6MI76-F1
#
_entry.id   AF-A0A9P6MI76-F1
#
_cell.length_a   1.000
_cell.length_b   1.000
_cell.length_c   1.000
_cell.angle_alpha   90.00
_cell.angle_beta   90.00
_cell.angle_gamma   90.00
#
_symmetry.space_group_name_H-M   'P 1'
#
loop_
_entity.id
_entity.type
_entity.pdbx_description
1 polymer ?
#
loop_
_entity_poly.entity_id
_entity_poly.type
_entity_poly.pdbx_seq_one_letter_code
_entity_poly.pdbx_strand_id
1 'polypeptide(L)' 'LDINDLPPTLPEDAAVNEEFLKILHRTHIKSGKMVCPNCQHIYIIRDGIPNMLLAEHEV' A
#
# COMPACT_ATOMS: atom_id res chain seq x y z
N LEU A 1 0.80 4.58 -10.44
CA LEU A 1 1.28 5.10 -9.15
C LEU A 1 2.68 5.61 -9.42
N ASP A 2 2.86 6.93 -9.46
CA ASP A 2 4.15 7.58 -9.67
C ASP A 2 4.98 7.52 -8.39
N ILE A 3 5.51 6.32 -8.08
CA ILE A 3 6.33 6.04 -6.88
C ILE A 3 7.81 5.86 -7.20
N ASN A 4 8.24 6.27 -8.40
CA ASN A 4 9.61 6.04 -8.87
C ASN A 4 10.67 6.82 -8.07
N ASP A 5 10.26 7.83 -7.31
CA ASP A 5 11.14 8.67 -6.49
C ASP A 5 11.30 8.18 -5.05
N LEU A 6 10.69 7.04 -4.67
CA LEU A 6 10.87 6.47 -3.33
C LEU A 6 12.17 5.66 -3.27
N PRO A 7 13.04 5.91 -2.26
CA PRO A 7 14.22 5.10 -2.06
C PRO A 7 13.82 3.64 -1.72
N PRO A 8 14.62 2.65 -2.14
CA PRO A 8 14.32 1.22 -1.91
C PRO A 8 14.46 0.81 -0.44
N THR A 9 15.12 1.62 0.38
CA THR A 9 15.34 1.39 1.82
C THR A 9 15.02 2.66 2.59
N LEU A 10 14.64 2.51 3.86
CA LEU A 10 14.37 3.65 4.73
C LEU A 10 15.70 4.39 5.01
N PRO A 11 15.83 5.67 4.64
CA PRO A 11 17.03 6.44 4.94
C PRO A 11 17.15 6.74 6.45
N GLU A 12 18.37 6.84 6.96
CA GLU A 12 18.63 7.08 8.40
C GLU A 12 18.07 8.44 8.88
N ASP A 13 18.00 9.42 7.99
CA ASP A 13 17.47 10.77 8.22
C ASP A 13 15.98 10.93 7.89
N ALA A 14 15.25 9.83 7.64
CA ALA A 14 13.83 9.85 7.24
C ALA A 14 12.93 10.70 8.15
N ALA A 15 13.25 10.80 9.45
CA ALA A 15 12.48 11.57 10.43
C ALA A 15 12.63 13.10 10.29
N VAL A 16 13.72 13.57 9.70
CA VAL A 16 14.03 15.01 9.56
C VAL A 16 14.04 15.47 8.11
N ASN A 17 14.03 14.52 7.16
CA ASN A 17 14.03 14.81 5.73
C ASN A 17 12.63 15.18 5.24
N GLU A 18 12.34 16.49 5.19
CA GLU A 18 11.04 16.99 4.74
C GLU A 18 10.66 16.56 3.31
N GLU A 19 11.63 16.43 2.41
CA GLU A 19 11.37 16.07 1.02
C GLU A 19 10.85 14.63 0.92
N PHE A 20 11.50 13.71 1.64
CA PHE A 20 11.05 12.33 1.78
C PHE A 20 9.64 12.24 2.39
N LEU A 21 9.37 13.00 3.46
CA LEU A 21 8.05 13.03 4.10
C LEU A 21 6.95 13.56 3.17
N LYS A 22 7.26 14.58 2.36
CA LYS A 22 6.34 15.15 1.36
C LYS A 22 6.03 14.15 0.25
N ILE A 23 7.01 13.38 -0.22
CA ILE A 23 6.80 12.33 -1.23
C ILE A 23 5.93 11.21 -0.65
N LEU A 24 6.23 10.75 0.57
CA LEU A 24 5.50 9.65 1.22
C LEU A 24 4.02 9.99 1.50
N HIS A 25 3.73 11.20 1.99
CA HIS A 25 2.38 11.59 2.42
C HIS A 25 1.35 11.69 1.27
N ARG A 26 1.80 11.87 0.02
CA ARG A 26 0.92 12.22 -1.11
C ARG A 26 0.10 11.05 -1.68
N THR A 27 0.47 9.81 -1.41
CA THR A 27 -0.05 8.67 -2.16
C THR A 27 -1.05 7.86 -1.35
N HIS A 28 -2.26 7.72 -1.88
CA HIS A 28 -3.33 6.92 -1.29
C HIS A 28 -4.01 6.07 -2.38
N ILE A 29 -4.33 4.82 -2.09
CA ILE A 29 -5.02 3.93 -3.04
C ILE A 29 -6.52 4.15 -2.89
N LYS A 30 -7.18 4.79 -3.88
CA LYS A 30 -8.65 4.97 -3.89
C LYS A 30 -9.41 3.73 -4.35
N SER A 31 -8.88 3.01 -5.33
CA SER A 31 -9.49 1.80 -5.88
C SER A 31 -8.40 0.89 -6.42
N GLY A 32 -8.57 -0.41 -6.25
CA GLY A 32 -7.56 -1.40 -6.63
C GLY A 32 -7.85 -2.79 -6.11
N LYS A 33 -6.84 -3.65 -6.18
CA LYS A 33 -6.89 -5.01 -5.62
C LYS A 33 -5.53 -5.38 -5.01
N MET A 34 -5.54 -6.07 -3.89
CA MET A 34 -4.36 -6.72 -3.32
C MET A 34 -4.47 -8.22 -3.57
N VAL A 35 -3.40 -8.82 -4.05
CA VAL A 35 -3.36 -10.26 -4.32
C VAL A 35 -2.39 -10.89 -3.32
N CYS A 36 -2.86 -11.88 -2.56
CA CYS A 36 -1.99 -12.64 -1.67
C CYS A 36 -1.03 -13.51 -2.51
N PRO A 37 0.30 -13.39 -2.35
CA PRO A 37 1.23 -14.21 -3.13
C PRO A 37 1.21 -15.70 -2.73
N ASN A 38 0.66 -16.05 -1.56
CA ASN A 38 0.61 -17.43 -1.07
C ASN A 38 -0.64 -18.19 -1.54
N CYS A 39 -1.83 -17.60 -1.40
CA CYS A 39 -3.11 -18.25 -1.74
C CYS A 39 -3.82 -17.66 -2.97
N GLN A 40 -3.26 -16.62 -3.60
CA GLN A 40 -3.83 -15.92 -4.77
C GLN A 40 -5.20 -15.26 -4.55
N HIS A 41 -5.68 -15.18 -3.30
CA HIS A 41 -6.92 -14.48 -2.96
C HIS A 41 -6.80 -12.97 -3.26
N ILE A 42 -7.89 -12.37 -3.74
CA ILE A 42 -7.97 -11.00 -4.23
C ILE A 42 -8.81 -10.15 -3.27
N TYR A 43 -8.15 -9.29 -2.49
CA TYR A 43 -8.80 -8.30 -1.64
C TYR A 43 -9.10 -7.04 -2.45
N ILE A 44 -10.38 -6.75 -2.69
CA ILE A 44 -10.81 -5.58 -3.47
C ILE A 44 -10.77 -4.32 -2.61
N ILE A 45 -10.19 -3.24 -3.13
CA ILE A 45 -10.19 -1.91 -2.52
C ILE A 45 -11.23 -1.04 -3.22
N ARG A 46 -12.20 -0.50 -2.47
CA ARG A 46 -13.20 0.45 -2.97
C ARG A 46 -13.24 1.67 -2.04
N ASP A 47 -13.26 2.87 -2.61
CA ASP A 47 -13.30 4.13 -1.85
C ASP A 47 -12.20 4.25 -0.78
N GLY A 48 -11.03 3.67 -1.05
CA GLY A 48 -9.91 3.60 -0.11
C GLY A 48 -10.07 2.59 1.02
N ILE A 49 -11.14 1.79 1.02
CA ILE A 49 -11.43 0.77 2.02
C ILE A 49 -11.12 -0.62 1.43
N PRO A 50 -10.08 -1.31 1.94
CA PRO A 50 -9.80 -2.69 1.55
C PRO A 50 -10.83 -3.65 2.16
N ASN A 51 -11.44 -4.51 1.34
CA ASN A 51 -12.26 -5.60 1.81
C ASN A 51 -11.37 -6.78 2.20
N MET A 52 -11.20 -6.99 3.51
CA MET A 52 -10.42 -8.08 4.11
C MET A 52 -11.29 -9.23 4.64
N LEU A 53 -12.57 -9.29 4.26
CA LEU A 53 -13.45 -10.39 4.63
C LEU A 53 -13.01 -11.65 3.89
N LEU A 54 -12.82 -12.72 4.66
CA LEU A 54 -12.56 -14.07 4.17
C LEU A 54 -13.86 -14.85 4.17
N ALA A 55 -14.08 -15.68 3.16
CA ALA A 55 -15.18 -16.61 3.18
C ALA A 55 -14.92 -17.75 4.19
N GLU A 56 -15.98 -18.42 4.63
CA GLU A 56 -15.94 -19.46 5.66
C GLU A 56 -15.03 -20.65 5.28
N HIS A 57 -14.77 -20.84 3.99
CA HIS A 57 -13.91 -21.89 3.43
C HIS A 57 -12.45 -21.44 3.21
N GLU A 58 -12.09 -20.21 3.61
CA GLU A 58 -10.76 -19.61 3.44
C GLU A 58 -10.01 -19.42 4.77
N VAL A 59 -10.54 -19.96 5.88
CA VAL A 59 -9.97 -19.88 7.24
C VAL A 59 -9.33 -21.20 7.66
#